data_AF-A0A2V6JEZ2-F1
#
_entry.id   AF-A0A2V6JEZ2-F1
#
_cell.length_a   1.000
_cell.length_b   1.000
_cell.length_c   1.000
_cell.angle_alpha   90.00
_cell.angle_beta   90.00
_cell.angle_gamma   90.00
#
_symmetry.space_group_name_H-M   'P 1'
#
loop_
_entity.id
_entity.type
_entity.pdbx_description
1 polymer ?
#
loop_
_entity_poly.entity_id
_entity_poly.type
_entity_poly.pdbx_seq_one_letter_code
_entity_poly.pdbx_strand_id
1 'polypeptide(L)'
;MPRGSRPTSTPRPPPSRFVEPNFLLPANPDVSDYRPVLNAEGRMVIFERNPTATPTDVKLYIADLSTGNVQRFVNFASARADWCWKTGLAGDSQVARSRSAMVTALIASTPA
;
A
#
# COMPACT_ATOMS: atom_id res chain seq x y z
N MET A 1 50.93 -10.08 41.63
CA MET A 1 50.19 -9.94 40.37
C MET A 1 48.82 -9.35 40.67
N PRO A 2 48.46 -8.13 40.23
CA PRO A 2 47.10 -7.62 40.42
C PRO A 2 46.15 -8.27 39.40
N ARG A 3 44.99 -8.75 39.87
CA ARG A 3 43.93 -9.29 39.02
C ARG A 3 43.25 -8.12 38.30
N GLY A 4 43.35 -8.09 36.97
CA GLY A 4 42.64 -7.12 36.14
C GLY A 4 41.13 -7.20 36.37
N SER A 5 40.48 -6.04 36.51
CA SER A 5 39.04 -5.94 36.69
C SER A 5 38.30 -6.48 35.46
N ARG A 6 37.39 -7.44 35.69
CA ARG A 6 36.50 -8.01 34.66
C ARG A 6 35.72 -6.87 33.99
N PRO A 7 35.71 -6.77 32.64
CA PRO A 7 34.91 -5.74 31.97
C PRO A 7 33.43 -5.95 32.28
N THR A 8 32.79 -4.90 32.77
CA THR A 8 31.36 -4.86 33.07
C THR A 8 30.58 -5.11 31.79
N SER A 9 29.76 -6.17 31.75
CA SER A 9 28.91 -6.46 30.61
C SER A 9 27.92 -5.33 30.40
N THR A 10 28.00 -4.63 29.26
CA THR A 10 27.01 -3.63 28.88
C THR A 10 25.64 -4.32 28.74
N PRO A 11 24.57 -3.80 29.38
CA PRO A 11 23.23 -4.36 29.23
C PRO A 11 22.81 -4.34 27.76
N ARG A 12 22.26 -5.46 27.28
CA ARG A 12 21.70 -5.52 25.92
C ARG A 12 20.50 -4.57 25.85
N PRO A 13 20.42 -3.66 24.85
CA PRO A 13 19.24 -2.84 24.68
C PRO A 13 18.00 -3.72 24.47
N PRO A 14 16.82 -3.29 24.94
CA PRO A 14 15.59 -4.03 24.73
C PRO A 14 15.34 -4.23 23.24
N PRO A 15 14.70 -5.35 22.84
CA PRO A 15 14.34 -5.57 21.45
C PRO A 15 13.46 -4.41 20.95
N SER A 16 13.65 -4.01 19.69
CA SER A 16 12.78 -3.05 19.04
C SER A 16 11.34 -3.55 19.09
N ARG A 17 10.42 -2.75 19.63
CA ARG A 17 8.99 -3.05 19.57
C ARG A 17 8.57 -3.17 18.11
N PHE A 18 7.76 -4.17 17.79
CA PHE A 18 7.09 -4.21 16.50
C PHE A 18 6.24 -2.95 16.35
N VAL A 19 6.39 -2.27 15.22
CA VAL A 19 5.50 -1.17 14.86
C VAL A 19 4.21 -1.81 14.40
N GLU A 20 3.12 -1.56 15.12
CA GLU A 20 1.80 -1.95 14.64
C GLU A 20 1.47 -1.14 13.38
N PRO A 21 1.11 -1.81 12.26
CA PRO A 21 0.74 -1.11 11.06
C PRO A 21 -0.56 -0.34 11.29
N ASN A 22 -0.59 0.92 10.85
CA ASN A 22 -1.83 1.67 10.78
C ASN A 22 -2.53 1.35 9.46
N PHE A 23 -3.67 0.67 9.53
CA PHE A 23 -4.48 0.37 8.35
C PHE A 23 -5.38 1.55 8.01
N LEU A 24 -5.30 2.02 6.76
CA LEU A 24 -6.12 3.14 6.28
C LEU A 24 -7.59 2.75 6.13
N LEU A 25 -7.87 1.47 5.89
CA LEU A 25 -9.20 0.92 5.71
C LEU A 25 -9.42 -0.28 6.66
N PRO A 26 -10.68 -0.57 7.06
CA PRO A 26 -10.99 -1.76 7.84
C PRO A 26 -10.59 -3.05 7.12
N ALA A 27 -10.21 -4.07 7.88
CA ALA A 27 -9.92 -5.39 7.32
C ALA A 27 -11.16 -5.97 6.63
N ASN A 28 -10.97 -6.48 5.41
CA ASN A 28 -12.03 -7.14 4.64
C ASN A 28 -11.46 -8.43 4.00
N PRO A 29 -11.95 -9.62 4.38
CA PRO A 29 -11.41 -10.89 3.88
C PRO A 29 -11.77 -11.19 2.42
N ASP A 30 -12.76 -10.51 1.86
CA ASP A 30 -13.26 -10.77 0.51
C ASP A 30 -12.43 -10.07 -0.56
N VAL A 31 -11.49 -9.21 -0.14
CA VAL A 31 -10.70 -8.37 -1.04
C VAL A 31 -9.27 -8.24 -0.54
N SER A 32 -8.36 -7.90 -1.45
CA SER A 32 -7.03 -7.44 -1.10
C SER A 32 -6.74 -6.12 -1.81
N ASP A 33 -6.35 -5.11 -1.04
CA ASP A 33 -6.13 -3.75 -1.50
C ASP A 33 -4.63 -3.45 -1.61
N TYR A 34 -4.21 -2.87 -2.74
CA TYR A 34 -2.81 -2.65 -3.07
C TYR A 34 -2.57 -1.29 -3.72
N ARG A 35 -1.30 -0.85 -3.69
CA ARG A 35 -0.81 0.37 -4.37
C ARG A 35 -1.63 1.62 -4.03
N PRO A 36 -1.81 1.96 -2.75
CA PRO A 36 -2.52 3.16 -2.37
C PRO A 36 -1.75 4.40 -2.82
N VAL A 37 -2.47 5.39 -3.34
CA VAL A 37 -1.98 6.74 -3.62
C VAL A 37 -2.89 7.71 -2.87
N LEU A 38 -2.32 8.45 -1.92
CA LEU A 38 -3.03 9.47 -1.15
C LEU A 38 -2.94 10.85 -1.81
N ASN A 39 -4.00 11.64 -1.70
CA ASN A 39 -3.95 13.06 -2.04
C ASN A 39 -3.03 13.85 -1.09
N ALA A 40 -2.70 15.07 -1.48
CA ALA A 40 -1.83 15.95 -0.70
C ALA A 40 -2.36 16.20 0.73
N GLU A 41 -3.68 16.20 0.90
CA GLU A 41 -4.35 16.43 2.19
C GLU A 41 -4.43 15.17 3.06
N GLY A 42 -4.07 13.99 2.53
CA GLY A 42 -4.16 12.72 3.25
C GLY A 42 -5.61 12.30 3.60
N ARG A 43 -6.60 12.76 2.84
CA ARG A 43 -8.03 12.48 3.05
C ARG A 43 -8.60 11.45 2.08
N MET A 44 -8.10 11.45 0.85
CA MET A 44 -8.58 10.57 -0.22
C MET A 44 -7.47 9.61 -0.59
N VAL A 45 -7.81 8.34 -0.77
CA VAL A 45 -6.88 7.31 -1.26
C VAL A 45 -7.47 6.61 -2.47
N ILE A 46 -6.71 6.53 -3.56
CA ILE A 46 -7.01 5.68 -4.71
C ILE A 46 -6.16 4.41 -4.60
N PHE A 47 -6.75 3.25 -4.84
CA PHE A 47 -6.06 1.95 -4.72
C PHE A 47 -6.62 0.92 -5.69
N GLU A 48 -5.84 -0.13 -5.94
CA GLU A 48 -6.29 -1.32 -6.65
C GLU A 48 -6.91 -2.30 -5.66
N ARG A 49 -8.11 -2.79 -5.99
CA ARG A 49 -8.80 -3.81 -5.19
C ARG A 49 -8.92 -5.09 -5.98
N ASN A 50 -8.45 -6.18 -5.39
CA ASN A 50 -8.50 -7.53 -5.93
C ASN A 50 -9.55 -8.37 -5.16
N PRO A 51 -10.71 -8.69 -5.76
CA PRO A 51 -11.70 -9.54 -5.12
C PRO A 51 -11.21 -10.99 -5.03
N THR A 52 -11.28 -11.61 -3.85
CA THR A 52 -10.84 -12.99 -3.62
C THR A 52 -11.63 -13.99 -4.47
N ALA A 53 -12.93 -13.76 -4.69
CA ALA A 53 -13.79 -14.62 -5.50
C ALA A 53 -13.52 -14.52 -7.01
N THR A 54 -13.03 -13.37 -7.49
CA THR A 54 -12.77 -13.09 -8.91
C THR A 54 -11.43 -12.37 -9.06
N PRO A 55 -10.30 -13.07 -8.84
CA PRO A 55 -8.99 -12.44 -8.65
C PRO A 55 -8.40 -11.79 -9.92
N THR A 56 -9.07 -11.96 -11.05
CA THR A 56 -8.72 -11.32 -12.33
C THR A 56 -9.52 -10.04 -12.59
N ASP A 57 -10.55 -9.74 -11.80
CA ASP A 57 -11.39 -8.55 -11.95
C ASP A 57 -10.91 -7.39 -11.07
N VAL A 58 -9.63 -7.06 -11.19
CA VAL A 58 -9.00 -5.96 -10.43
C VAL A 58 -9.51 -4.62 -10.96
N LYS A 59 -9.99 -3.75 -10.05
CA LYS A 59 -10.47 -2.39 -10.36
C LYS A 59 -9.84 -1.34 -9.46
N LEU A 60 -9.97 -0.08 -9.89
CA LEU A 60 -9.61 1.07 -9.08
C LEU A 60 -10.78 1.51 -8.21
N TYR A 61 -10.47 1.74 -6.94
CA TYR A 61 -11.38 2.29 -5.95
C TYR A 61 -10.80 3.56 -5.38
N ILE A 62 -11.69 4.43 -4.92
CA ILE A 62 -11.35 5.60 -4.13
C ILE A 62 -12.05 5.48 -2.78
N ALA A 63 -11.34 5.84 -1.72
CA ALA A 63 -11.91 5.97 -0.39
C ALA A 63 -11.71 7.36 0.17
N ASP A 64 -12.75 7.86 0.85
CA ASP A 64 -12.66 9.00 1.74
C ASP A 64 -12.38 8.48 3.15
N LEU A 65 -11.19 8.79 3.66
CA LEU A 65 -10.70 8.31 4.95
C LEU A 65 -11.40 8.97 6.14
N SER A 66 -12.09 10.10 5.93
CA SER A 66 -12.84 10.77 7.00
C SER A 66 -14.20 10.12 7.25
N THR A 67 -14.79 9.53 6.20
CA THR A 67 -16.11 8.88 6.26
C THR A 67 -16.04 7.36 6.18
N GLY A 68 -14.91 6.80 5.74
CA GLY A 68 -14.74 5.38 5.44
C GLY A 68 -15.50 4.94 4.18
N ASN A 69 -16.07 5.87 3.41
CA ASN A 69 -16.80 5.54 2.20
C ASN A 69 -15.83 5.06 1.12
N VAL A 70 -16.10 3.88 0.56
CA VAL A 70 -15.33 3.29 -0.53
C VAL A 70 -16.22 3.12 -1.75
N GLN A 71 -15.79 3.67 -2.88
CA GLN A 71 -16.52 3.56 -4.15
C GLN A 71 -15.59 3.25 -5.31
N ARG A 72 -16.16 2.71 -6.39
CA ARG A 72 -15.41 2.44 -7.61
C ARG A 72 -15.02 3.75 -8.27
N PHE A 73 -13.74 3.92 -8.58
CA PHE A 73 -13.21 5.16 -9.11
C PHE A 73 -13.33 5.22 -10.64
N VAL A 74 -12.82 4.20 -11.36
CA VAL A 74 -12.95 4.06 -12.82
C VAL A 74 -12.89 2.57 -13.23
N ASN A 75 -13.49 2.22 -14.38
CA ASN A 75 -13.41 0.86 -14.95
C ASN A 75 -12.16 0.70 -15.83
N PHE A 76 -10.98 0.83 -15.24
CA PHE A 76 -9.76 0.37 -15.91
C PHE A 76 -9.60 -1.13 -15.69
N ALA A 77 -9.41 -1.90 -16.76
CA ALA A 77 -9.02 -3.29 -16.66
C ALA A 77 -7.55 -3.36 -16.23
N SER A 78 -7.28 -3.65 -14.96
CA SER A 78 -5.93 -4.01 -14.51
C SER A 78 -5.75 -5.51 -14.71
N ALA A 79 -4.98 -5.90 -15.73
CA ALA A 79 -4.80 -7.31 -16.10
C ALA A 79 -3.81 -8.06 -15.18
N ARG A 80 -3.27 -7.44 -14.13
CA ARG A 80 -2.28 -8.08 -13.26
C ARG A 80 -2.43 -7.65 -11.80
N ALA A 81 -2.77 -8.61 -10.93
CA ALA A 81 -2.21 -8.63 -9.60
C ALA A 81 -0.68 -8.82 -9.75
N ASP A 82 0.09 -7.87 -9.29
CA ASP A 82 1.55 -7.75 -9.45
C ASP A 82 2.37 -8.42 -8.33
N TRP A 83 1.73 -9.27 -7.53
CA TRP A 83 2.37 -10.05 -6.47
C TRP A 83 3.56 -10.91 -6.95
N CYS A 84 3.67 -11.21 -8.24
CA CYS A 84 4.89 -11.81 -8.76
C CYS A 84 5.92 -10.73 -9.10
N TRP A 85 6.87 -10.54 -8.18
CA TRP A 85 8.21 -10.07 -8.50
C TRP A 85 8.85 -11.08 -9.48
N LYS A 86 8.43 -11.09 -10.75
CA LYS A 86 9.24 -11.70 -11.80
C LYS A 86 10.34 -10.70 -12.11
N THR A 87 11.41 -10.75 -11.32
CA THR A 87 12.69 -10.17 -11.71
C THR A 87 13.04 -10.72 -13.10
N GLY A 88 13.00 -9.88 -14.14
CA GLY A 88 13.57 -10.20 -15.44
C GLY A 88 12.62 -10.31 -16.65
N LEU A 89 11.34 -9.93 -16.57
CA LEU A 89 10.49 -9.86 -17.77
C LEU A 89 10.03 -8.42 -18.02
N ALA A 90 10.55 -7.82 -19.09
CA ALA A 90 10.14 -6.53 -19.64
C ALA A 90 8.61 -6.50 -19.88
N GLY A 91 7.87 -5.93 -18.94
CA GLY A 91 6.40 -5.87 -18.96
C GLY A 91 5.82 -4.70 -18.15
N ASP A 92 6.63 -3.67 -17.89
CA ASP A 92 6.33 -2.56 -16.98
C ASP A 92 5.28 -1.56 -17.52
N SER A 93 4.85 -1.68 -18.77
CA SER A 93 4.05 -0.65 -19.43
C SER A 93 2.64 -0.48 -18.85
N GLN A 94 2.01 -1.55 -18.34
CA GLN A 94 0.64 -1.45 -17.79
C GLN A 94 0.64 -0.98 -16.33
N VAL A 95 1.64 -1.37 -15.53
CA VAL A 95 1.80 -0.88 -14.14
C VAL A 95 2.12 0.61 -14.13
N ALA A 96 3.01 1.05 -15.03
CA ALA A 96 3.29 2.47 -15.22
C ALA A 96 2.04 3.25 -15.65
N ARG A 97 1.19 2.67 -16.52
CA ARG A 97 -0.08 3.28 -16.93
C ARG A 97 -1.09 3.39 -15.80
N SER A 98 -1.28 2.33 -14.99
CA SER A 98 -2.18 2.39 -13.83
C SER A 98 -1.71 3.41 -12.80
N ARG A 99 -0.40 3.44 -12.48
CA ARG A 99 0.18 4.44 -11.58
C ARG A 99 0.07 5.85 -12.14
N SER A 100 0.37 6.04 -13.42
CA SER A 100 0.22 7.34 -14.08
C SER A 100 -1.24 7.78 -14.07
N ALA A 101 -2.19 6.88 -14.33
CA ALA A 101 -3.62 7.19 -14.28
C ALA A 101 -4.09 7.54 -12.87
N MET A 102 -3.63 6.84 -11.82
CA MET A 102 -3.92 7.19 -10.43
C MET A 102 -3.38 8.57 -10.07
N VAL A 103 -2.12 8.86 -10.41
CA VAL A 103 -1.50 10.16 -10.12
C VAL A 103 -2.20 11.29 -10.88
N THR A 104 -2.48 11.12 -12.17
CA THR A 104 -3.22 12.11 -12.97
C THR A 104 -4.63 12.35 -12.42
N ALA A 105 -5.34 11.27 -12.07
CA ALA A 105 -6.67 11.34 -11.48
C ALA A 105 -6.69 12.11 -10.16
N LEU A 106 -5.68 11.88 -9.32
CA LEU A 106 -5.57 12.52 -8.02
C LEU A 106 -5.30 14.03 -8.15
N ILE A 107 -4.41 14.41 -9.08
CA ILE A 107 -4.15 15.82 -9.40
C ILE A 107 -5.43 16.49 -9.91
N ALA A 108 -6.21 15.82 -10.75
CA ALA A 108 -7.47 16.36 -11.30
C ALA A 108 -8.62 16.43 -10.28
N SER A 109 -8.50 15.77 -9.12
CA SER A 109 -9.54 15.74 -8.08
C SER A 109 -9.24 16.67 -6.89
N THR A 110 -8.17 17.47 -6.96
CA THR A 110 -7.87 18.52 -5.98
C THR A 110 -8.50 19.83 -6.48
N PRO A 111 -9.43 20.47 -5.75
CA PRO A 111 -9.89 21.81 -6.13
C PRO A 111 -8.75 22.83 -5.99
N ALA A 112 -8.70 23.79 -6.92
CA ALA A 112 -7.71 24.87 -6.96
C ALA A 112 -7.81 25.81 -5.74
#